data_AF-A0A3D9BHV4-F1
#
_entry.id   AF-A0A3D9BHV4-F1
#
_cell.length_a   1.000
_cell.length_b   1.000
_cell.length_c   1.000
_cell.angle_alpha   90.00
_cell.angle_beta   90.00
_cell.angle_gamma   90.00
#
_symmetry.space_group_name_H-M   'P 1'
#
loop_
_entity.id
_entity.type
_entity.pdbx_description
1 polymer ?
#
loop_
_entity_poly.entity_id
_entity_poly.type
_entity_poly.pdbx_seq_one_letter_code
_entity_poly.pdbx_strand_id
1 'polypeptide(L)'
;MNLGHYFANAIDINNNEIQIPVNEEGTVQISSTQKIKSLKTNAKKVFCRNNELEILEAPNAVDVGCKKNKITHLSLDNAEKVNCTQNKLVYLHAPKATQINCSLNKLTELKLESVVNLECYGNEITSLEAPKLRTIDCEIPVSGGQKPIVSIKEIEIELKNKFEANNISDYDIGFLDVEIALDLHKELIVEYFTFCIALQEVDFYSYEDESDINAFEIYLMKSDDKFGQHQNVLEQVQALPLVLNIPQKLNFSIPIFSSPDGYRNFLDIIKGAPDQILKYEKEFELQITFYLNPDKPNEKYYHRFFKIANPFHWSVKN
;
A
#
# COMPACT_ATOMS: atom_id res chain seq x y z
N MET A 1 -18.80 -2.04 -36.58
CA MET A 1 -18.59 -2.44 -35.18
C MET A 1 -19.65 -1.72 -34.35
N ASN A 2 -20.48 -2.45 -33.61
CA ASN A 2 -21.51 -1.83 -32.77
C ASN A 2 -20.83 -0.99 -31.68
N LEU A 3 -20.86 0.35 -31.83
CA LEU A 3 -20.61 1.28 -30.74
C LEU A 3 -21.74 1.08 -29.74
N GLY A 4 -21.53 0.19 -28.77
CA GLY A 4 -22.46 0.05 -27.65
C GLY A 4 -22.50 1.39 -26.93
N HIS A 5 -23.61 2.11 -27.05
CA HIS A 5 -23.78 3.40 -26.39
C HIS A 5 -23.71 3.17 -24.87
N TYR A 6 -22.64 3.65 -24.26
CA TYR A 6 -22.57 3.71 -22.81
C TYR A 6 -23.55 4.77 -22.30
N PHE A 7 -24.17 4.51 -21.15
CA PHE A 7 -25.08 5.42 -20.49
C PHE A 7 -24.82 5.44 -18.98
N ALA A 8 -25.18 6.55 -18.34
CA ALA A 8 -25.21 6.66 -16.89
C ALA A 8 -26.36 7.59 -16.48
N ASN A 9 -27.38 7.00 -15.86
CA ASN A 9 -28.55 7.70 -15.36
C ASN A 9 -28.44 7.77 -13.84
N ALA A 10 -28.47 8.96 -13.27
CA ALA A 10 -28.39 9.19 -11.84
C ALA A 10 -29.66 9.88 -11.32
N ILE A 11 -29.93 9.70 -10.03
CA ILE A 11 -30.94 10.49 -9.30
C ILE A 11 -30.21 11.36 -8.29
N ASP A 12 -30.44 12.66 -8.30
CA ASP A 12 -29.82 13.60 -7.36
C ASP A 12 -30.46 13.56 -5.96
N ILE A 13 -29.93 14.35 -5.03
CA ILE A 13 -30.48 14.47 -3.66
C ILE A 13 -31.91 15.03 -3.61
N ASN A 14 -32.34 15.76 -4.64
CA ASN A 14 -33.68 16.34 -4.79
C ASN A 14 -34.63 15.44 -5.60
N ASN A 15 -34.20 14.22 -5.93
CA ASN A 15 -34.91 13.24 -6.74
C ASN A 15 -35.09 13.62 -8.21
N ASN A 16 -34.24 14.50 -8.75
CA ASN A 16 -34.21 14.78 -10.20
C ASN A 16 -33.38 13.72 -10.93
N GLU A 17 -33.84 13.32 -12.10
CA GLU A 17 -33.05 12.51 -13.02
C GLU A 17 -31.96 13.36 -13.69
N ILE A 18 -30.73 12.85 -13.67
CA ILE A 18 -29.57 13.49 -14.28
C ILE A 18 -28.88 12.48 -15.18
N GLN A 19 -28.61 12.89 -16.41
CA GLN A 19 -27.72 12.15 -17.32
C GLN A 19 -26.28 12.50 -17.01
N ILE A 20 -25.47 11.50 -16.70
CA ILE A 20 -24.03 11.67 -16.47
C ILE A 20 -23.29 11.25 -17.74
N PRO A 21 -22.37 12.08 -18.25
CA PRO A 21 -21.59 11.72 -19.43
C PRO A 21 -20.73 10.49 -19.15
N VAL A 22 -20.70 9.57 -20.12
CA VAL A 22 -19.79 8.43 -20.15
C VAL A 22 -18.87 8.60 -21.35
N ASN A 23 -17.56 8.44 -21.15
CA ASN A 23 -16.62 8.58 -22.25
C ASN A 23 -16.65 7.37 -23.21
N GLU A 24 -15.94 7.48 -24.33
CA GLU A 24 -15.90 6.45 -25.37
C GLU A 24 -15.32 5.11 -24.88
N GLU A 25 -14.49 5.12 -23.83
CA GLU A 25 -13.96 3.92 -23.19
C GLU A 25 -14.95 3.24 -22.23
N GLY A 26 -16.12 3.85 -21.99
CA GLY A 26 -17.09 3.37 -21.02
C GLY A 26 -16.69 3.70 -19.58
N THR A 27 -16.11 4.88 -19.36
CA THR A 27 -15.79 5.40 -18.02
C THR A 27 -16.80 6.46 -17.63
N VAL A 28 -17.45 6.26 -16.50
CA VAL A 28 -18.26 7.28 -15.83
C VAL A 28 -17.51 7.76 -14.60
N GLN A 29 -17.35 9.08 -14.49
CA GLN A 29 -16.73 9.71 -13.33
C GLN A 29 -17.64 10.82 -12.80
N ILE A 30 -17.93 10.75 -11.51
CA ILE A 30 -18.82 11.68 -10.82
C ILE A 30 -17.99 12.45 -9.81
N SER A 31 -17.96 13.77 -9.96
CA SER A 31 -17.29 14.68 -9.03
C SER A 31 -17.97 14.66 -7.67
N SER A 32 -17.20 14.85 -6.60
CA SER A 32 -17.71 14.89 -5.22
C SER A 32 -18.64 16.08 -4.92
N THR A 33 -18.69 17.07 -5.83
CA THR A 33 -19.62 18.20 -5.80
C THR A 33 -21.00 17.84 -6.32
N GLN A 34 -21.13 16.78 -7.13
CA GLN A 34 -22.39 16.36 -7.72
C GLN A 34 -23.03 15.27 -6.84
N LYS A 35 -23.83 15.69 -5.86
CA LYS A 35 -24.45 14.77 -4.91
C LYS A 35 -25.61 14.00 -5.55
N ILE A 36 -25.44 12.68 -5.62
CA ILE A 36 -26.45 11.74 -6.15
C ILE A 36 -26.79 10.65 -5.13
N LYS A 37 -28.03 10.14 -5.20
CA LYS A 37 -28.58 9.06 -4.38
C LYS A 37 -28.55 7.71 -5.08
N SER A 38 -28.73 7.67 -6.41
CA SER A 38 -28.63 6.42 -7.17
C SER A 38 -27.91 6.63 -8.50
N LEU A 39 -27.29 5.57 -9.00
CA LEU A 39 -26.64 5.52 -10.30
C LEU A 39 -26.95 4.17 -10.97
N LYS A 40 -27.43 4.23 -12.21
CA LYS A 40 -27.59 3.09 -13.10
C LYS A 40 -26.77 3.30 -14.36
N THR A 41 -25.88 2.38 -14.68
CA THR A 41 -24.95 2.52 -15.81
C THR A 41 -24.56 1.18 -16.40
N ASN A 42 -24.24 1.15 -17.70
CA ASN A 42 -23.59 0.02 -18.38
C ASN A 42 -22.09 0.26 -18.63
N ALA A 43 -21.50 1.29 -18.02
CA ALA A 43 -20.09 1.63 -18.09
C ALA A 43 -19.20 0.47 -17.60
N LYS A 44 -17.99 0.38 -18.17
CA LYS A 44 -16.95 -0.58 -17.76
C LYS A 44 -16.16 -0.09 -16.54
N LYS A 45 -15.98 1.22 -16.40
CA LYS A 45 -15.26 1.85 -15.28
C LYS A 45 -16.18 2.85 -14.60
N VAL A 46 -16.37 2.73 -13.28
CA VAL A 46 -17.31 3.56 -12.51
C VAL A 46 -16.61 4.20 -11.33
N PHE A 47 -16.47 5.53 -11.34
CA PHE A 47 -15.83 6.28 -10.26
C PHE A 47 -16.77 7.34 -9.70
N CYS A 48 -17.35 7.06 -8.53
CA CYS A 48 -18.39 7.90 -7.90
C CYS A 48 -18.11 8.21 -6.43
N ARG A 49 -16.85 8.55 -6.12
CA ARG A 49 -16.36 8.80 -4.75
C ARG A 49 -16.98 10.03 -4.08
N ASN A 50 -17.14 9.97 -2.76
CA ASN A 50 -17.52 11.11 -1.90
C ASN A 50 -18.87 11.76 -2.27
N ASN A 51 -19.91 10.93 -2.40
CA ASN A 51 -21.28 11.34 -2.72
C ASN A 51 -22.26 10.85 -1.63
N GLU A 52 -23.56 10.93 -1.92
CA GLU A 52 -24.64 10.43 -1.06
C GLU A 52 -25.23 9.13 -1.61
N LEU A 53 -24.44 8.37 -2.39
CA LEU A 53 -24.95 7.25 -3.18
C LEU A 53 -25.42 6.12 -2.27
N GLU A 54 -26.67 5.70 -2.42
CA GLU A 54 -27.29 4.60 -1.70
C GLU A 54 -27.43 3.37 -2.59
N ILE A 55 -27.64 3.57 -3.89
CA ILE A 55 -27.88 2.50 -4.88
C ILE A 55 -26.91 2.64 -6.05
N LEU A 56 -26.21 1.56 -6.38
CA LEU A 56 -25.36 1.46 -7.57
C LEU A 56 -25.72 0.21 -8.37
N GLU A 57 -26.24 0.43 -9.59
CA GLU A 57 -26.49 -0.62 -10.58
C GLU A 57 -25.48 -0.50 -11.73
N ALA A 58 -24.46 -1.36 -11.72
CA ALA A 58 -23.38 -1.33 -12.71
C ALA A 58 -22.98 -2.75 -13.17
N PRO A 59 -23.88 -3.51 -13.82
CA PRO A 59 -23.68 -4.93 -14.11
C PRO A 59 -22.48 -5.23 -15.02
N ASN A 60 -22.05 -4.26 -15.84
CA ASN A 60 -20.94 -4.43 -16.78
C ASN A 60 -19.61 -3.87 -16.27
N ALA A 61 -19.59 -3.29 -15.06
CA ALA A 61 -18.40 -2.65 -14.56
C ALA A 61 -17.33 -3.68 -14.19
N VAL A 62 -16.12 -3.43 -14.65
CA VAL A 62 -14.91 -4.22 -14.39
C VAL A 62 -14.04 -3.53 -13.33
N ASP A 63 -14.11 -2.19 -13.25
CA ASP A 63 -13.40 -1.37 -12.27
C ASP A 63 -14.37 -0.40 -11.60
N VAL A 64 -14.52 -0.50 -10.27
CA VAL A 64 -15.50 0.28 -9.50
C VAL A 64 -14.84 0.95 -8.31
N GLY A 65 -14.87 2.29 -8.28
CA GLY A 65 -14.50 3.11 -7.13
C GLY A 65 -15.69 3.92 -6.61
N CYS A 66 -16.32 3.45 -5.54
CA CYS A 66 -17.50 4.07 -4.92
C CYS A 66 -17.29 4.43 -3.43
N LYS A 67 -16.05 4.71 -3.03
CA LYS A 67 -15.71 5.07 -1.65
C LYS A 67 -16.43 6.32 -1.13
N LYS A 68 -16.62 6.40 0.20
CA LYS A 68 -17.28 7.53 0.89
C LYS A 68 -18.69 7.78 0.35
N ASN A 69 -19.57 6.80 0.54
CA ASN A 69 -20.97 6.86 0.14
C ASN A 69 -21.87 6.24 1.23
N LYS A 70 -23.13 5.96 0.93
CA LYS A 70 -24.13 5.41 1.87
C LYS A 70 -24.67 4.04 1.42
N ILE A 71 -23.94 3.34 0.54
CA ILE A 71 -24.38 2.06 -0.03
C ILE A 71 -24.46 1.01 1.08
N THR A 72 -25.55 0.25 1.11
CA THR A 72 -25.77 -0.85 2.07
C THR A 72 -25.62 -2.24 1.46
N HIS A 73 -25.91 -2.37 0.17
CA HIS A 73 -25.78 -3.62 -0.58
C HIS A 73 -25.13 -3.32 -1.92
N LEU A 74 -24.11 -4.11 -2.28
CA LEU A 74 -23.39 -3.93 -3.53
C LEU A 74 -23.20 -5.27 -4.24
N SER A 75 -23.70 -5.38 -5.47
CA SER A 75 -23.51 -6.54 -6.34
C SER A 75 -22.82 -6.13 -7.62
N LEU A 76 -21.68 -6.75 -7.91
CA LEU A 76 -20.79 -6.42 -9.02
C LEU A 76 -20.26 -7.71 -9.67
N ASP A 77 -21.12 -8.35 -10.47
CA ASP A 77 -20.88 -9.69 -11.03
C ASP A 77 -19.64 -9.79 -11.93
N ASN A 78 -19.23 -8.65 -12.52
CA ASN A 78 -18.12 -8.56 -13.47
C ASN A 78 -16.91 -7.77 -12.96
N ALA A 79 -16.96 -7.22 -11.75
CA ALA A 79 -15.88 -6.38 -11.26
C ALA A 79 -14.64 -7.20 -10.92
N GLU A 80 -13.47 -6.75 -11.40
CA GLU A 80 -12.16 -7.30 -11.08
C GLU A 80 -11.44 -6.47 -10.00
N LYS A 81 -11.72 -5.16 -9.96
CA LYS A 81 -11.22 -4.20 -8.97
C LYS A 81 -12.39 -3.46 -8.32
N VAL A 82 -12.46 -3.49 -7.00
CA VAL A 82 -13.53 -2.83 -6.23
C VAL A 82 -12.94 -2.03 -5.08
N ASN A 83 -13.23 -0.74 -5.05
CA ASN A 83 -12.97 0.13 -3.92
C ASN A 83 -14.29 0.73 -3.43
N CYS A 84 -14.81 0.18 -2.34
CA CYS A 84 -16.06 0.58 -1.68
C CYS A 84 -15.84 1.01 -0.21
N THR A 85 -14.64 1.49 0.13
CA THR A 85 -14.27 1.96 1.48
C THR A 85 -15.24 3.02 2.01
N GLN A 86 -15.49 3.05 3.31
CA GLN A 86 -16.32 4.07 3.96
C GLN A 86 -17.73 4.14 3.37
N ASN A 87 -18.43 3.02 3.41
CA ASN A 87 -19.85 2.90 3.08
C ASN A 87 -20.62 2.39 4.31
N LYS A 88 -21.82 1.84 4.10
CA LYS A 88 -22.62 1.18 5.13
C LYS A 88 -22.91 -0.27 4.74
N LEU A 89 -22.01 -0.91 3.99
CA LEU A 89 -22.25 -2.21 3.39
C LEU A 89 -22.46 -3.26 4.48
N VAL A 90 -23.58 -3.96 4.40
CA VAL A 90 -23.86 -5.20 5.13
C VAL A 90 -23.72 -6.42 4.21
N TYR A 91 -23.66 -6.19 2.90
CA TYR A 91 -23.51 -7.23 1.88
C TYR A 91 -22.65 -6.76 0.70
N LEU A 92 -21.72 -7.62 0.27
CA LEU A 92 -20.90 -7.43 -0.91
C LEU A 92 -20.87 -8.73 -1.73
N HIS A 93 -21.27 -8.65 -3.00
CA HIS A 93 -21.13 -9.71 -3.99
C HIS A 93 -20.21 -9.24 -5.12
N ALA A 94 -19.05 -9.87 -5.25
CA ALA A 94 -18.07 -9.55 -6.28
C ALA A 94 -17.23 -10.80 -6.64
N PRO A 95 -17.82 -11.81 -7.28
CA PRO A 95 -17.22 -13.15 -7.42
C PRO A 95 -15.95 -13.18 -8.29
N LYS A 96 -15.78 -12.21 -9.19
CA LYS A 96 -14.62 -12.07 -10.07
C LYS A 96 -13.55 -11.10 -9.55
N ALA A 97 -13.81 -10.43 -8.43
CA ALA A 97 -12.90 -9.42 -7.93
C ALA A 97 -11.62 -10.08 -7.41
N THR A 98 -10.48 -9.56 -7.87
CA THR A 98 -9.14 -9.99 -7.43
C THR A 98 -8.54 -9.02 -6.41
N GLN A 99 -8.99 -7.76 -6.43
CA GLN A 99 -8.60 -6.70 -5.51
C GLN A 99 -9.87 -6.04 -4.95
N ILE A 100 -10.03 -6.09 -3.63
CA ILE A 100 -11.14 -5.46 -2.93
C ILE A 100 -10.59 -4.60 -1.80
N ASN A 101 -11.01 -3.33 -1.76
CA ASN A 101 -10.99 -2.53 -0.54
C ASN A 101 -12.44 -2.24 -0.12
N CYS A 102 -12.87 -2.89 0.96
CA CYS A 102 -14.17 -2.73 1.61
C CYS A 102 -14.06 -2.27 3.06
N SER A 103 -12.94 -1.66 3.46
CA SER A 103 -12.71 -1.20 4.83
C SER A 103 -13.74 -0.15 5.27
N LEU A 104 -13.94 -0.04 6.59
CA LEU A 104 -14.88 0.90 7.21
C LEU A 104 -16.31 0.73 6.67
N ASN A 105 -16.84 -0.49 6.81
CA ASN A 105 -18.20 -0.87 6.46
C ASN A 105 -18.85 -1.60 7.66
N LYS A 106 -19.93 -2.36 7.42
CA LYS A 106 -20.67 -3.13 8.44
C LYS A 106 -20.79 -4.61 8.05
N LEU A 107 -19.78 -5.13 7.35
CA LEU A 107 -19.79 -6.51 6.87
C LEU A 107 -19.54 -7.46 8.04
N THR A 108 -20.31 -8.55 8.11
CA THR A 108 -20.13 -9.62 9.10
C THR A 108 -19.64 -10.92 8.47
N GLU A 109 -19.95 -11.16 7.21
CA GLU A 109 -19.55 -12.33 6.44
C GLU A 109 -19.04 -11.93 5.06
N LEU A 110 -18.00 -12.61 4.59
CA LEU A 110 -17.47 -12.43 3.23
C LEU A 110 -17.23 -13.77 2.56
N LYS A 111 -17.74 -13.91 1.34
CA LYS A 111 -17.48 -15.05 0.44
C LYS A 111 -16.95 -14.51 -0.87
N LEU A 112 -15.64 -14.64 -1.08
CA LEU A 112 -14.90 -14.01 -2.16
C LEU A 112 -14.02 -15.03 -2.87
N GLU A 113 -14.54 -15.64 -3.92
CA GLU A 113 -13.91 -16.80 -4.58
C GLU A 113 -12.58 -16.48 -5.29
N SER A 114 -12.45 -15.26 -5.80
CA SER A 114 -11.34 -14.85 -6.66
C SER A 114 -10.40 -13.84 -6.02
N VAL A 115 -10.69 -13.37 -4.80
CA VAL A 115 -9.90 -12.31 -4.17
C VAL A 115 -8.50 -12.79 -3.83
N VAL A 116 -7.51 -11.98 -4.15
CA VAL A 116 -6.11 -12.20 -3.81
C VAL A 116 -5.66 -11.16 -2.77
N ASN A 117 -6.12 -9.93 -2.92
CA ASN A 117 -5.82 -8.82 -2.01
C ASN A 117 -7.12 -8.25 -1.44
N LEU A 118 -7.26 -8.27 -0.12
CA LEU A 118 -8.44 -7.79 0.61
C LEU A 118 -8.04 -6.76 1.67
N GLU A 119 -8.55 -5.55 1.52
CA GLU A 119 -8.57 -4.55 2.59
C GLU A 119 -9.97 -4.52 3.20
N CYS A 120 -10.11 -4.84 4.49
CA CYS A 120 -11.39 -4.97 5.18
C CYS A 120 -11.40 -4.52 6.65
N TYR A 121 -10.38 -3.80 7.15
CA TYR A 121 -10.38 -3.26 8.52
C TYR A 121 -11.63 -2.42 8.84
N GLY A 122 -12.01 -2.34 10.11
CA GLY A 122 -13.17 -1.56 10.56
C GLY A 122 -14.51 -2.12 10.06
N ASN A 123 -14.58 -3.43 9.83
CA ASN A 123 -15.81 -4.20 9.69
C ASN A 123 -16.02 -5.10 10.93
N GLU A 124 -17.14 -5.82 10.98
CA GLU A 124 -17.51 -6.75 12.06
C GLU A 124 -17.41 -8.22 11.58
N ILE A 125 -16.41 -8.53 10.75
CA ILE A 125 -16.30 -9.82 10.05
C ILE A 125 -16.00 -10.94 11.05
N THR A 126 -16.87 -11.94 11.07
CA THR A 126 -16.72 -13.17 11.88
C THR A 126 -16.45 -14.40 11.03
N SER A 127 -16.68 -14.34 9.71
CA SER A 127 -16.42 -15.43 8.77
C SER A 127 -15.94 -14.92 7.41
N LEU A 128 -14.85 -15.51 6.91
CA LEU A 128 -14.30 -15.22 5.58
C LEU A 128 -13.99 -16.52 4.83
N GLU A 129 -14.65 -16.69 3.68
CA GLU A 129 -14.35 -17.74 2.69
C GLU A 129 -13.66 -17.09 1.48
N ALA A 130 -12.33 -17.17 1.44
CA ALA A 130 -11.53 -16.60 0.36
C ALA A 130 -10.34 -17.51 0.01
N PRO A 131 -10.56 -18.57 -0.78
CA PRO A 131 -9.58 -19.65 -0.97
C PRO A 131 -8.32 -19.23 -1.75
N LYS A 132 -8.34 -18.09 -2.44
CA LYS A 132 -7.19 -17.54 -3.19
C LYS A 132 -6.54 -16.35 -2.50
N LEU A 133 -7.00 -16.01 -1.30
CA LEU A 133 -6.51 -14.84 -0.58
C LEU A 133 -5.03 -15.01 -0.23
N ARG A 134 -4.24 -14.00 -0.58
CA ARG A 134 -2.84 -13.90 -0.21
C ARG A 134 -2.64 -12.79 0.79
N THR A 135 -3.18 -11.60 0.55
CA THR A 135 -2.95 -10.46 1.43
C THR A 135 -4.24 -9.96 2.06
N ILE A 136 -4.22 -9.76 3.38
CA ILE A 136 -5.35 -9.25 4.15
C ILE A 136 -4.88 -8.24 5.21
N ASP A 137 -5.60 -7.13 5.40
CA ASP A 137 -5.27 -6.05 6.35
C ASP A 137 -6.17 -6.01 7.61
N CYS A 138 -6.95 -7.06 7.83
CA CYS A 138 -7.99 -7.14 8.86
C CYS A 138 -7.75 -8.37 9.73
N GLU A 139 -7.90 -8.20 11.04
CA GLU A 139 -7.93 -9.32 11.98
C GLU A 139 -9.31 -9.97 11.94
N ILE A 140 -9.36 -11.25 11.62
CA ILE A 140 -10.59 -12.03 11.66
C ILE A 140 -10.53 -12.93 12.90
N PRO A 141 -11.48 -12.78 13.84
CA PRO A 141 -11.55 -13.66 15.00
C PRO A 141 -11.63 -15.11 14.53
N VAL A 142 -10.72 -15.96 15.01
CA VAL A 142 -10.76 -17.39 14.69
C VAL A 142 -11.91 -18.02 15.48
N SER A 143 -13.12 -18.02 14.94
CA SER A 143 -14.26 -18.73 15.54
C SER A 143 -14.43 -20.11 14.91
N GLY A 144 -14.42 -21.15 15.74
CA GLY A 144 -14.97 -22.48 15.42
C GLY A 144 -14.34 -23.20 14.21
N GLY A 145 -13.11 -23.70 14.35
CA GLY A 145 -12.56 -24.73 13.45
C GLY A 145 -12.11 -24.28 12.06
N GLN A 146 -12.24 -23.00 11.71
CA GLN A 146 -11.62 -22.45 10.49
C GLN A 146 -10.11 -22.38 10.65
N LYS A 147 -9.35 -22.78 9.61
CA LYS A 147 -7.90 -22.60 9.59
C LYS A 147 -7.58 -21.10 9.66
N PRO A 148 -6.54 -20.68 10.41
CA PRO A 148 -6.07 -19.31 10.38
C PRO A 148 -5.79 -18.90 8.94
N ILE A 149 -6.33 -17.76 8.53
CA ILE A 149 -6.00 -17.15 7.25
C ILE A 149 -4.58 -16.61 7.39
N VAL A 150 -3.63 -17.27 6.74
CA VAL A 150 -2.23 -16.82 6.74
C VAL A 150 -2.08 -15.87 5.57
N SER A 151 -1.84 -14.59 5.85
CA SER A 151 -1.47 -13.62 4.83
C SER A 151 -0.12 -14.02 4.22
N ILE A 152 -0.11 -14.46 2.98
CA ILE A 152 1.09 -14.57 2.15
C ILE A 152 1.46 -13.15 1.71
N LYS A 153 2.64 -12.68 2.13
CA LYS A 153 3.19 -11.40 1.69
C LYS A 153 3.82 -11.59 0.31
N GLU A 154 3.34 -10.83 -0.68
CA GLU A 154 3.90 -10.88 -2.04
C GLU A 154 5.34 -10.38 -2.10
N ILE A 155 5.69 -9.46 -1.21
CA ILE A 155 7.01 -8.87 -1.06
C ILE A 155 7.33 -8.90 0.43
N GLU A 156 8.47 -9.49 0.79
CA GLU A 156 9.06 -9.38 2.11
C GLU A 156 10.46 -8.80 2.00
N ILE A 157 10.78 -7.90 2.93
CA ILE A 157 12.11 -7.29 3.05
C ILE A 157 12.73 -7.82 4.34
N GLU A 158 13.93 -8.37 4.26
CA GLU A 158 14.74 -8.74 5.41
C GLU A 158 16.04 -7.94 5.40
N LEU A 159 16.29 -7.20 6.47
CA LEU A 159 17.54 -6.48 6.69
C LEU A 159 18.58 -7.44 7.29
N LYS A 160 19.74 -7.57 6.65
CA LYS A 160 20.79 -8.50 7.05
C LYS A 160 21.83 -7.86 7.97
N ASN A 161 22.02 -6.54 7.90
CA ASN A 161 22.86 -5.82 8.85
C ASN A 161 22.28 -5.93 10.26
N LYS A 162 23.18 -5.98 11.25
CA LYS A 162 22.85 -5.91 12.66
C LYS A 162 23.23 -4.54 13.18
N PHE A 163 22.50 -4.05 14.17
CA PHE A 163 22.72 -2.74 14.76
C PHE A 163 22.61 -2.86 16.28
N GLU A 164 23.69 -3.30 16.92
CA GLU A 164 23.75 -3.45 18.38
C GLU A 164 24.22 -2.16 19.04
N ALA A 165 23.58 -1.75 20.14
CA ALA A 165 23.89 -0.46 20.78
C ALA A 165 25.36 -0.34 21.20
N ASN A 166 25.95 -1.43 21.69
CA ASN A 166 27.31 -1.50 22.24
C ASN A 166 28.40 -1.76 21.19
N ASN A 167 28.05 -1.91 19.91
CA ASN A 167 29.01 -2.18 18.84
C ASN A 167 28.95 -1.10 17.77
N ILE A 168 29.77 -0.06 17.91
CA ILE A 168 29.77 1.06 16.96
C ILE A 168 30.19 0.65 15.54
N SER A 169 30.95 -0.44 15.38
CA SER A 169 31.40 -0.93 14.06
C SER A 169 30.25 -1.47 13.21
N ASP A 170 29.14 -1.86 13.83
CA ASP A 170 27.91 -2.30 13.13
C ASP A 170 27.29 -1.18 12.27
N TYR A 171 27.59 0.08 12.59
CA TYR A 171 27.08 1.26 11.89
C TYR A 171 28.10 1.85 10.93
N ASP A 172 29.38 1.45 11.00
CA ASP A 172 30.43 1.91 10.09
C ASP A 172 30.37 1.11 8.77
N ILE A 173 29.26 1.31 8.07
CA ILE A 173 28.89 0.57 6.85
C ILE A 173 28.60 1.54 5.71
N GLY A 174 29.02 1.16 4.50
CA GLY A 174 28.69 1.87 3.27
C GLY A 174 27.43 1.35 2.56
N PHE A 175 26.90 0.19 2.98
CA PHE A 175 25.79 -0.48 2.31
C PHE A 175 24.83 -1.11 3.32
N LEU A 176 23.53 -1.05 3.03
CA LEU A 176 22.50 -1.86 3.68
C LEU A 176 22.24 -3.10 2.85
N ASP A 177 22.61 -4.25 3.40
CA ASP A 177 22.35 -5.55 2.81
C ASP A 177 20.91 -5.99 3.14
N VAL A 178 20.11 -6.20 2.09
CA VAL A 178 18.73 -6.64 2.20
C VAL A 178 18.47 -7.85 1.31
N GLU A 179 17.62 -8.75 1.80
CA GLU A 179 17.01 -9.81 1.01
C GLU A 179 15.54 -9.46 0.74
N ILE A 180 15.15 -9.52 -0.53
CA ILE A 180 13.78 -9.33 -0.99
C ILE A 180 13.24 -10.69 -1.41
N ALA A 181 12.27 -11.21 -0.68
CA ALA A 181 11.51 -12.38 -1.09
C ALA A 181 10.27 -11.92 -1.87
N LEU A 182 10.10 -12.49 -3.06
CA LEU A 182 9.00 -12.18 -3.98
C LEU A 182 8.18 -13.44 -4.22
N ASP A 183 6.88 -13.40 -3.95
CA ASP A 183 5.89 -14.44 -4.25
C ASP A 183 4.63 -13.79 -4.85
N LEU A 184 4.76 -13.34 -6.10
CA LEU A 184 3.70 -12.61 -6.78
C LEU A 184 2.59 -13.56 -7.27
N HIS A 185 1.33 -13.12 -7.11
CA HIS A 185 0.15 -13.89 -7.54
C HIS A 185 -0.05 -13.98 -9.05
N LYS A 186 0.53 -13.04 -9.78
CA LYS A 186 0.48 -12.93 -11.24
C LYS A 186 1.88 -12.66 -11.74
N GLU A 187 2.16 -13.19 -12.92
CA GLU A 187 3.37 -12.85 -13.65
C GLU A 187 3.49 -11.33 -13.75
N LEU A 188 4.65 -10.83 -13.33
CA LEU A 188 5.01 -9.42 -13.46
C LEU A 188 6.33 -9.32 -14.20
N ILE A 189 6.31 -8.60 -15.32
CA ILE A 189 7.52 -8.19 -16.02
C ILE A 189 8.01 -6.91 -15.34
N VAL A 190 9.14 -6.99 -14.66
CA VAL A 190 9.77 -5.87 -13.96
C VAL A 190 10.79 -5.25 -14.91
N GLU A 191 10.48 -4.06 -15.41
CA GLU A 191 11.37 -3.27 -16.26
C GLU A 191 12.32 -2.40 -15.42
N TYR A 192 11.88 -2.04 -14.20
CA TYR A 192 12.62 -1.18 -13.30
C TYR A 192 12.20 -1.46 -11.85
N PHE A 193 13.11 -1.33 -10.90
CA PHE A 193 12.81 -1.38 -9.48
C PHE A 193 13.72 -0.40 -8.73
N THR A 194 13.31 0.04 -7.54
CA THR A 194 14.11 0.93 -6.71
C THR A 194 13.81 0.78 -5.22
N PHE A 195 14.65 1.38 -4.38
CA PHE A 195 14.45 1.55 -2.96
C PHE A 195 14.29 3.02 -2.57
N CYS A 196 13.48 3.26 -1.55
CA CYS A 196 13.52 4.49 -0.76
C CYS A 196 13.81 4.11 0.69
N ILE A 197 14.79 4.76 1.32
CA ILE A 197 15.22 4.43 2.67
C ILE A 197 15.25 5.69 3.52
N ALA A 198 14.59 5.62 4.68
CA ALA A 198 14.53 6.69 5.65
C ALA A 198 14.82 6.17 7.06
N LEU A 199 15.44 7.02 7.87
CA LEU A 199 15.68 6.82 9.29
C LEU A 199 14.86 7.86 10.06
N GLN A 200 14.06 7.40 11.02
CA GLN A 200 13.15 8.24 11.80
C GLN A 200 13.14 7.86 13.29
N GLU A 201 12.52 8.71 14.11
CA GLU A 201 12.20 8.42 15.51
C GLU A 201 11.05 7.40 15.63
N VAL A 202 11.05 6.58 16.70
CA VAL A 202 10.10 5.46 16.88
C VAL A 202 8.68 5.93 17.24
N ASP A 203 8.53 7.04 17.96
CA ASP A 203 7.24 7.49 18.51
C ASP A 203 6.81 8.85 17.93
N PHE A 204 6.41 8.88 16.65
CA PHE A 204 5.72 10.05 16.07
C PHE A 204 4.25 10.08 16.50
N TYR A 205 3.98 10.30 17.79
CA TYR A 205 2.64 10.55 18.31
C TYR A 205 2.46 12.04 18.60
N SER A 206 1.81 12.76 17.69
CA SER A 206 1.37 14.14 17.93
C SER A 206 0.20 14.16 18.93
N TYR A 207 0.51 14.26 20.22
CA TYR A 207 -0.47 14.73 21.21
C TYR A 207 -0.32 16.25 21.38
N GLU A 208 -1.25 16.97 20.78
CA GLU A 208 -1.77 18.29 21.18
C GLU A 208 -0.87 19.54 21.26
N ASP A 209 0.41 19.53 20.85
CA ASP A 209 1.16 20.79 20.64
C ASP A 209 2.09 20.70 19.41
N GLU A 210 1.66 21.30 18.30
CA GLU A 210 2.35 21.28 16.99
C GLU A 210 3.66 22.12 16.95
N SER A 211 4.11 22.70 18.07
CA SER A 211 5.27 23.61 18.08
C SER A 211 6.58 23.07 18.62
N ASP A 212 6.63 21.90 19.28
CA ASP A 212 7.87 21.44 19.95
C ASP A 212 8.28 19.96 19.73
N ILE A 213 7.63 19.23 18.82
CA ILE A 213 8.09 17.87 18.46
C ILE A 213 8.88 17.97 17.14
N ASN A 214 10.21 18.09 17.26
CA ASN A 214 11.10 18.05 16.11
C ASN A 214 11.08 16.65 15.49
N ALA A 215 10.21 16.42 14.51
CA ALA A 215 10.29 15.27 13.62
C ALA A 215 11.71 15.18 13.04
N PHE A 216 12.43 14.12 13.35
CA PHE A 216 13.75 13.86 12.81
C PHE A 216 13.65 12.77 11.74
N GLU A 217 13.60 13.19 10.49
CA GLU A 217 13.68 12.29 9.34
C GLU A 217 15.01 12.51 8.62
N ILE A 218 15.78 11.43 8.43
CA ILE A 218 16.91 11.41 7.50
C ILE A 218 16.65 10.40 6.39
N TYR A 219 16.68 10.88 5.16
CA TYR A 219 16.62 10.04 3.97
C TYR A 219 18.01 9.56 3.56
N LEU A 220 18.23 8.24 3.63
CA LEU A 220 19.49 7.59 3.24
C LEU A 220 19.61 7.39 1.72
N MET A 221 18.48 7.32 1.03
CA MET A 221 18.38 7.22 -0.43
C MET A 221 17.16 8.03 -0.89
N LYS A 222 17.37 8.92 -1.88
CA LYS A 222 16.33 9.81 -2.42
C LYS A 222 15.98 9.45 -3.85
N SER A 223 14.74 9.70 -4.25
CA SER A 223 14.22 9.37 -5.59
C SER A 223 14.88 10.13 -6.75
N ASP A 224 15.62 11.21 -6.50
CA ASP A 224 16.27 12.01 -7.56
C ASP A 224 17.62 11.45 -8.05
N ASP A 225 17.99 10.25 -7.58
CA ASP A 225 19.18 9.45 -7.93
C ASP A 225 20.49 10.24 -8.14
N LYS A 226 20.71 11.31 -7.37
CA LYS A 226 21.84 12.22 -7.58
C LYS A 226 23.22 11.55 -7.55
N PHE A 227 23.32 10.40 -6.90
CA PHE A 227 24.57 9.66 -6.70
C PHE A 227 24.62 8.31 -7.42
N GLY A 228 23.68 8.03 -8.33
CA GLY A 228 23.63 6.74 -9.06
C GLY A 228 23.35 5.55 -8.14
N GLN A 229 22.69 5.76 -7.01
CA GLN A 229 22.28 4.72 -6.06
C GLN A 229 21.34 3.72 -6.73
N HIS A 230 20.37 4.22 -7.51
CA HIS A 230 19.42 3.38 -8.22
C HIS A 230 20.16 2.55 -9.25
N GLN A 231 21.03 3.19 -10.04
CA GLN A 231 21.86 2.49 -11.02
C GLN A 231 22.75 1.41 -10.37
N ASN A 232 23.35 1.70 -9.22
CA ASN A 232 24.16 0.71 -8.48
C ASN A 232 23.33 -0.51 -8.03
N VAL A 233 22.09 -0.32 -7.60
CA VAL A 233 21.19 -1.43 -7.24
C VAL A 233 20.75 -2.20 -8.50
N LEU A 234 20.47 -1.51 -9.60
CA LEU A 234 20.07 -2.16 -10.86
C LEU A 234 21.17 -3.05 -11.44
N GLU A 235 22.44 -2.63 -11.32
CA GLU A 235 23.62 -3.40 -11.76
C GLU A 235 23.84 -4.70 -10.97
N GLN A 236 23.23 -4.84 -9.79
CA GLN A 236 23.31 -6.06 -8.99
C GLN A 236 22.41 -7.18 -9.54
N VAL A 237 21.53 -6.87 -10.50
CA VAL A 237 20.70 -7.85 -11.20
C VAL A 237 21.25 -8.07 -12.60
N GLN A 238 21.46 -9.35 -12.96
CA GLN A 238 22.18 -9.71 -14.19
C GLN A 238 21.47 -9.29 -15.49
N ALA A 239 20.14 -9.10 -15.48
CA ALA A 239 19.39 -8.62 -16.63
C ALA A 239 18.02 -8.05 -16.24
N LEU A 240 17.64 -6.93 -16.86
CA LEU A 240 16.27 -6.43 -16.94
C LEU A 240 15.79 -6.51 -18.41
N PRO A 241 14.49 -6.75 -18.67
CA PRO A 241 13.43 -6.92 -17.68
C PRO A 241 13.50 -8.28 -16.97
N LEU A 242 13.09 -8.30 -15.70
CA LEU A 242 13.02 -9.49 -14.86
C LEU A 242 11.60 -10.05 -14.89
N VAL A 243 11.45 -11.32 -15.25
CA VAL A 243 10.14 -11.98 -15.28
C VAL A 243 9.89 -12.68 -13.95
N LEU A 244 8.95 -12.14 -13.16
CA LEU A 244 8.54 -12.68 -11.86
C LEU A 244 7.31 -13.58 -12.04
N ASN A 245 7.53 -14.86 -12.32
CA ASN A 245 6.45 -15.85 -12.48
C ASN A 245 6.53 -17.04 -11.51
N ILE A 246 7.58 -17.09 -10.68
CA ILE A 246 7.78 -18.05 -9.60
C ILE A 246 8.33 -17.34 -8.36
N PRO A 247 8.15 -17.91 -7.15
CA PRO A 247 8.78 -17.37 -5.96
C PRO A 247 10.29 -17.29 -6.10
N GLN A 248 10.88 -16.15 -5.73
CA GLN A 248 12.31 -15.92 -5.82
C GLN A 248 12.83 -14.97 -4.74
N LYS A 249 14.13 -15.05 -4.47
CA LYS A 249 14.83 -14.18 -3.53
C LYS A 249 15.89 -13.37 -4.27
N LEU A 250 15.90 -12.07 -4.03
CA LEU A 250 16.89 -11.13 -4.57
C LEU A 250 17.68 -10.55 -3.40
N ASN A 251 19.00 -10.52 -3.51
CA ASN A 251 19.86 -9.89 -2.51
C ASN A 251 20.40 -8.59 -3.08
N PHE A 252 20.37 -7.53 -2.28
CA PHE A 252 20.88 -6.22 -2.65
C PHE A 252 21.77 -5.66 -1.55
N SER A 253 22.87 -5.03 -1.95
CA SER A 253 23.69 -4.16 -1.11
C SER A 253 23.37 -2.71 -1.51
N ILE A 254 22.51 -2.04 -0.75
CA ILE A 254 22.01 -0.72 -1.09
C ILE A 254 23.00 0.34 -0.58
N PRO A 255 23.59 1.16 -1.46
CA PRO A 255 24.57 2.15 -1.05
C PRO A 255 23.95 3.24 -0.16
N ILE A 256 24.60 3.50 0.96
CA ILE A 256 24.23 4.55 1.90
C ILE A 256 25.02 5.80 1.52
N PHE A 257 24.37 6.74 0.86
CA PHE A 257 24.92 8.07 0.61
C PHE A 257 23.91 9.09 1.10
N SER A 258 24.10 9.61 2.31
CA SER A 258 23.25 10.70 2.81
C SER A 258 24.08 11.93 3.12
N SER A 259 24.33 12.69 2.06
CA SER A 259 24.39 14.14 2.08
C SER A 259 24.45 14.65 0.62
N PRO A 260 24.09 15.91 0.32
CA PRO A 260 24.19 16.49 -1.03
C PRO A 260 25.59 16.42 -1.68
N ASP A 261 26.62 16.07 -0.90
CA ASP A 261 28.01 15.90 -1.27
C ASP A 261 28.47 14.43 -1.38
N GLY A 262 27.69 13.43 -0.92
CA GLY A 262 27.93 12.01 -1.24
C GLY A 262 29.02 11.27 -0.43
N TYR A 263 29.45 11.77 0.73
CA TYR A 263 30.61 11.22 1.47
C TYR A 263 30.33 10.64 2.87
N ARG A 264 29.07 10.49 3.30
CA ARG A 264 28.75 10.02 4.67
C ARG A 264 28.27 8.56 4.69
N ASN A 265 28.91 7.74 5.53
CA ASN A 265 28.47 6.39 5.88
C ASN A 265 27.28 6.43 6.87
N PHE A 266 26.70 5.27 7.21
CA PHE A 266 25.52 5.21 8.08
C PHE A 266 25.76 5.82 9.48
N LEU A 267 26.91 5.54 10.08
CA LEU A 267 27.29 6.09 11.38
C LEU A 267 27.37 7.62 11.37
N ASP A 268 27.96 8.22 10.33
CA ASP A 268 28.10 9.67 10.19
C ASP A 268 26.75 10.37 9.98
N ILE A 269 25.80 9.65 9.40
CA ILE A 269 24.43 10.12 9.25
C ILE A 269 23.73 10.16 10.62
N ILE A 270 23.84 9.09 11.40
CA ILE A 270 23.31 9.06 12.77
C ILE A 270 23.94 10.16 13.63
N LYS A 271 25.26 10.39 13.54
CA LYS A 271 25.94 11.49 14.25
C LYS A 271 25.40 12.88 13.89
N GLY A 272 24.76 13.04 12.73
CA GLY A 272 24.12 14.28 12.31
C GLY A 272 22.78 14.55 13.00
N ALA A 273 22.24 13.60 13.76
CA ALA A 273 20.99 13.76 14.47
C ALA A 273 21.06 14.81 15.60
N PRO A 274 19.94 15.46 15.96
CA PRO A 274 19.88 16.35 17.11
C PRO A 274 20.40 15.69 18.39
N ASP A 275 21.13 16.46 19.19
CA ASP A 275 21.75 16.00 20.45
C ASP A 275 20.75 15.32 21.40
N GLN A 276 19.52 15.81 21.46
CA GLN A 276 18.45 15.25 22.26
C GLN A 276 18.12 13.82 21.79
N ILE A 277 17.95 13.64 20.48
CA ILE A 277 17.64 12.35 19.88
C ILE A 277 18.81 11.38 20.06
N LEU A 278 20.04 11.82 19.78
CA LEU A 278 21.24 10.99 19.96
C LEU A 278 21.42 10.49 21.38
N LYS A 279 21.09 11.32 22.39
CA LYS A 279 21.32 10.97 23.79
C LYS A 279 20.16 10.19 24.40
N TYR A 280 18.92 10.53 24.07
CA TYR A 280 17.76 10.05 24.83
C TYR A 280 16.97 8.94 24.11
N GLU A 281 17.02 8.86 22.78
CA GLU A 281 16.37 7.77 22.06
C GLU A 281 17.15 6.47 22.21
N LYS A 282 16.44 5.37 22.49
CA LYS A 282 17.05 4.04 22.62
C LYS A 282 17.23 3.35 21.27
N GLU A 283 16.31 3.61 20.36
CA GLU A 283 16.19 2.95 19.08
C GLU A 283 15.78 3.97 18.02
N PHE A 284 16.06 3.65 16.77
CA PHE A 284 15.54 4.35 15.60
C PHE A 284 14.67 3.39 14.78
N GLU A 285 13.76 3.94 13.99
CA GLU A 285 13.07 3.19 12.94
C GLU A 285 13.75 3.43 11.60
N LEU A 286 14.28 2.36 11.02
CA LEU A 286 14.75 2.32 9.65
C LEU A 286 13.62 1.84 8.75
N GLN A 287 13.04 2.74 7.97
CA GLN A 287 12.06 2.40 6.94
C GLN A 287 12.78 2.05 5.64
N ILE A 288 12.50 0.85 5.11
CA ILE A 288 12.94 0.44 3.77
C ILE A 288 11.69 0.22 2.92
N THR A 289 11.57 0.96 1.82
CA THR A 289 10.50 0.79 0.83
C THR A 289 11.11 0.26 -0.46
N PHE A 290 10.55 -0.82 -1.00
CA PHE A 290 10.93 -1.41 -2.27
C PHE A 290 9.82 -1.23 -3.29
N TYR A 291 10.15 -0.72 -4.47
CA TYR A 291 9.24 -0.44 -5.57
C TYR A 291 9.56 -1.33 -6.77
N LEU A 292 8.54 -1.92 -7.38
CA LEU A 292 8.56 -2.62 -8.65
C LEU A 292 7.77 -1.81 -9.66
N ASN A 293 8.41 -1.48 -10.79
CA ASN A 293 7.85 -0.64 -11.84
C ASN A 293 7.20 0.65 -11.31
N PRO A 294 7.91 1.47 -10.51
CA PRO A 294 7.42 2.80 -10.14
C PRO A 294 6.98 3.57 -11.39
N ASP A 295 5.91 4.35 -11.24
CA ASP A 295 5.30 5.17 -12.30
C ASP A 295 4.62 4.39 -13.44
N LYS A 296 4.42 3.07 -13.28
CA LYS A 296 3.65 2.24 -14.22
C LYS A 296 2.26 1.87 -13.64
N PRO A 297 1.25 1.58 -14.48
CA PRO A 297 -0.08 1.17 -14.00
C PRO A 297 -0.11 -0.11 -13.14
N ASN A 298 0.96 -0.92 -13.20
CA ASN A 298 1.16 -2.15 -12.46
C ASN A 298 2.25 -2.00 -11.37
N GLU A 299 2.52 -0.78 -10.91
CA GLU A 299 3.39 -0.52 -9.78
C GLU A 299 2.99 -1.38 -8.58
N LYS A 300 3.98 -2.02 -7.98
CA LYS A 300 3.85 -2.67 -6.67
C LYS A 300 4.93 -2.11 -5.77
N TYR A 301 4.60 -1.86 -4.51
CA TYR A 301 5.60 -1.51 -3.52
C TYR A 301 5.28 -2.15 -2.18
N TYR A 302 6.31 -2.33 -1.36
CA TYR A 302 6.18 -2.75 0.02
C TYR A 302 7.18 -2.01 0.87
N HIS A 303 6.77 -1.60 2.07
CA HIS A 303 7.67 -1.00 3.04
C HIS A 303 7.70 -1.83 4.32
N ARG A 304 8.83 -1.80 5.00
CA ARG A 304 9.01 -2.41 6.30
C ARG A 304 9.84 -1.50 7.20
N PHE A 305 9.41 -1.38 8.45
CA PHE A 305 10.17 -0.73 9.50
C PHE A 305 11.03 -1.75 10.24
N PHE A 306 12.28 -1.38 10.50
CA PHE A 306 13.23 -2.13 11.30
C PHE A 306 13.65 -1.27 12.49
N LYS A 307 13.47 -1.79 13.69
CA LYS A 307 14.01 -1.15 14.90
C LYS A 307 15.51 -1.43 14.95
N ILE A 308 16.31 -0.38 15.02
CA ILE A 308 17.76 -0.46 15.16
C ILE A 308 18.16 0.26 16.44
N ALA A 309 19.18 -0.22 17.15
CA ALA A 309 19.60 0.44 18.38
C ALA A 309 20.25 1.81 18.10
N ASN A 310 20.23 2.69 19.09
CA ASN A 310 21.00 3.92 19.05
C ASN A 310 22.37 3.72 19.75
N PRO A 311 23.49 3.75 19.00
CA PRO A 311 24.82 3.53 19.57
C PRO A 311 25.33 4.71 20.42
N PHE A 312 24.62 5.84 20.42
CA PHE A 312 24.97 7.03 21.18
C PHE A 312 24.09 7.26 22.41
N HIS A 313 23.12 6.37 22.67
CA HIS A 313 22.24 6.47 23.81
C HIS A 313 23.02 6.57 25.13
N TRP A 314 22.58 7.45 26.02
CA TRP A 314 23.30 7.83 27.23
C TRP A 314 23.68 6.64 28.14
N SER A 315 22.87 5.58 28.17
CA SER A 315 23.12 4.39 28.99
C SER A 315 24.10 3.38 28.38
N VAL A 316 24.56 3.58 27.15
CA VAL A 316 25.52 2.70 26.47
C VAL A 316 26.97 3.03 26.87
N LYS A 317 27.21 4.25 27.37
CA LYS A 317 28.55 4.76 27.73
C LYS A 317 28.91 4.65 29.22
N ASN A 318 28.01 4.10 30.03
CA ASN A 318 28.19 3.87 31.47
C ASN A 318 28.11 2.37 31.79
#